data_AF-A0A967CJZ6-F1
#
_entry.id   AF-A0A967CJZ6-F1
#
_cell.length_a   1.000
_cell.length_b   1.000
_cell.length_c   1.000
_cell.angle_alpha   90.00
_cell.angle_beta   90.00
_cell.angle_gamma   90.00
#
_symmetry.space_group_name_H-M   'P 1'
#
loop_
_entity.id
_entity.type
_entity.pdbx_description
1 polymer ?
#
loop_
_entity_poly.entity_id
_entity_poly.type
_entity_poly.pdbx_seq_one_letter_code
_entity_poly.pdbx_strand_id
1 'polypeptide(L)'
;MKLNRRTFMGTAAAASVSAPSVYAGGHGKPRVVVVGGGAGGATAARYIAKDSKGAIDVTLVEPTRTYYTCFFSNLYLGGFKEIDDI
;
A
#
# COMPACT_ATOMS: atom_id res chain seq x y z
N MET A 1 -50.35 -19.21 10.19
CA MET A 1 -50.14 -17.90 10.84
C MET A 1 -50.32 -16.81 9.77
N LYS A 2 -51.29 -15.90 9.89
CA LYS A 2 -51.56 -14.89 8.84
C LYS A 2 -50.56 -13.73 8.98
N LEU A 3 -49.79 -13.43 7.93
CA LEU A 3 -48.92 -12.24 7.91
C LEU A 3 -49.77 -10.96 7.99
N ASN A 4 -49.40 -10.07 8.90
CA ASN A 4 -50.06 -8.79 9.17
C ASN A 4 -49.02 -7.68 9.00
N ARG A 5 -49.41 -6.51 8.46
CA ARG A 5 -48.55 -5.31 8.29
C ARG A 5 -47.66 -5.01 9.50
N ARG A 6 -48.21 -5.17 10.71
CA ARG A 6 -47.56 -4.86 11.98
C ARG A 6 -46.46 -5.87 12.32
N THR A 7 -46.70 -7.14 12.01
CA THR A 7 -45.70 -8.21 12.12
C THR A 7 -44.63 -8.07 11.05
N PHE A 8 -45.01 -7.74 9.80
CA PHE A 8 -44.09 -7.51 8.69
C PHE A 8 -43.14 -6.34 8.95
N MET A 9 -43.68 -5.20 9.41
CA MET A 9 -42.88 -4.03 9.78
C MET A 9 -42.00 -4.31 11.00
N GLY A 10 -42.49 -5.05 12.00
CA GLY A 10 -41.71 -5.46 13.17
C GLY A 10 -40.51 -6.34 12.80
N THR A 11 -40.70 -7.29 11.88
CA THR A 11 -39.60 -8.14 11.39
C THR A 11 -38.62 -7.38 10.47
N ALA A 12 -39.09 -6.43 9.67
CA ALA A 12 -38.22 -5.62 8.81
C ALA A 12 -37.32 -4.67 9.62
N ALA A 13 -37.85 -4.07 10.70
CA ALA A 13 -37.07 -3.25 11.62
C ALA A 13 -36.00 -4.06 12.34
N ALA A 14 -36.33 -5.28 12.81
CA ALA A 14 -35.35 -6.19 13.42
C ALA A 14 -34.24 -6.60 12.42
N ALA A 15 -34.58 -6.81 11.15
CA ALA A 15 -33.62 -7.13 10.10
C ALA A 15 -32.64 -5.97 9.79
N SER A 16 -33.07 -4.71 9.97
CA SER A 16 -32.22 -3.54 9.75
C SER A 16 -31.14 -3.33 10.83
N VAL A 17 -31.35 -3.86 12.04
CA VAL A 17 -30.36 -3.83 13.14
C VAL A 17 -29.40 -5.02 13.04
N SER A 18 -29.78 -6.09 12.34
CA SER A 18 -28.90 -7.22 12.03
C SER A 18 -28.06 -7.00 10.76
N ALA A 19 -27.97 -5.79 10.22
CA ALA A 19 -26.96 -5.48 9.21
C ALA A 19 -25.58 -5.71 9.86
N PRO A 20 -24.91 -6.84 9.58
CA PRO A 20 -23.62 -7.09 10.17
C PRO A 20 -22.71 -6.05 9.55
N SER A 21 -22.31 -5.04 10.33
CA SER A 21 -21.22 -4.12 10.02
C SER A 21 -21.13 -3.81 8.52
N VAL A 22 -21.95 -2.86 8.03
CA VAL A 22 -21.83 -2.36 6.64
C VAL A 22 -20.34 -2.23 6.35
N TYR A 23 -19.89 -3.11 5.47
CA TYR A 23 -18.53 -3.55 5.32
C TYR A 23 -17.51 -2.40 5.44
N ALA A 24 -16.81 -2.35 6.58
CA ALA A 24 -15.44 -1.86 6.60
C ALA A 24 -14.50 -2.78 5.76
N GLY A 25 -15.03 -3.88 5.19
CA GLY A 25 -14.38 -4.69 4.16
C GLY A 25 -14.34 -4.07 2.76
N GLY A 26 -14.81 -2.82 2.59
CA GLY A 26 -14.73 -2.08 1.33
C GLY A 26 -13.45 -1.27 1.14
N HIS A 27 -12.60 -1.15 2.16
CA HIS A 27 -11.28 -0.56 1.96
C HIS A 27 -10.47 -1.58 1.17
N GLY A 28 -10.15 -1.27 -0.10
CA GLY A 28 -9.22 -2.07 -0.90
C GLY A 28 -7.88 -2.27 -0.19
N LYS A 29 -6.93 -2.97 -0.82
CA LYS A 29 -5.61 -3.20 -0.23
C LYS A 29 -5.05 -1.93 0.41
N PRO A 30 -4.64 -1.95 1.70
CA PRO A 30 -3.97 -0.82 2.32
C PRO A 30 -2.85 -0.29 1.42
N ARG A 31 -2.71 1.02 1.34
CA ARG A 31 -1.79 1.68 0.41
C ARG A 31 -0.67 2.37 1.14
N VAL A 32 0.54 2.24 0.61
CA VAL A 32 1.73 2.98 1.04
C VAL A 32 2.33 3.68 -0.15
N VAL A 33 2.58 4.99 -0.01
CA VAL A 33 3.34 5.77 -0.99
C VAL A 33 4.68 6.13 -0.36
N VAL A 34 5.77 5.73 -1.00
CA VAL A 34 7.13 6.11 -0.61
C VAL A 34 7.63 7.18 -1.59
N VAL A 35 8.04 8.33 -1.08
CA VAL A 35 8.56 9.44 -1.89
C VAL A 35 10.09 9.47 -1.76
N GLY A 36 10.78 9.28 -2.88
CA GLY A 36 12.24 9.18 -2.98
C GLY A 36 12.72 7.73 -3.08
N GLY A 37 13.44 7.41 -4.16
CA GLY A 37 13.98 6.10 -4.51
C GLY A 37 15.44 5.87 -4.10
N GLY A 38 15.99 6.69 -3.21
CA GLY A 38 17.33 6.50 -2.65
C GLY A 38 17.42 5.30 -1.69
N ALA A 39 18.59 5.11 -1.07
CA ALA A 39 18.86 3.94 -0.23
C ALA A 39 17.79 3.66 0.83
N GLY A 40 17.27 4.70 1.51
CA GLY A 40 16.21 4.55 2.51
C GLY A 40 14.85 4.21 1.90
N GLY A 41 14.37 5.02 0.96
CA GLY A 41 13.03 4.86 0.40
C GLY A 41 12.87 3.60 -0.44
N ALA A 42 13.85 3.26 -1.30
CA ALA A 42 13.83 2.00 -2.04
C ALA A 42 13.86 0.78 -1.11
N THR A 43 14.62 0.84 -0.01
CA THR A 43 14.64 -0.22 1.01
C THR A 43 13.28 -0.35 1.69
N ALA A 44 12.68 0.75 2.16
CA ALA A 44 11.36 0.73 2.76
C ALA A 44 10.31 0.16 1.81
N ALA A 45 10.24 0.66 0.57
CA ALA A 45 9.30 0.17 -0.44
C ALA A 45 9.46 -1.33 -0.70
N ARG A 46 10.71 -1.81 -0.86
CA ARG A 46 11.01 -3.23 -1.10
C ARG A 46 10.54 -4.12 0.05
N TYR A 47 10.87 -3.76 1.30
CA TYR A 47 10.54 -4.60 2.45
C TYR A 47 9.05 -4.55 2.77
N ILE A 48 8.38 -3.41 2.65
CA ILE A 48 6.92 -3.33 2.80
C ILE A 48 6.22 -4.21 1.76
N ALA A 49 6.64 -4.13 0.49
CA ALA A 49 6.05 -4.94 -0.58
C ALA A 49 6.30 -6.44 -0.36
N LYS A 50 7.54 -6.82 -0.03
CA LYS A 50 7.95 -8.22 0.20
C LYS A 50 7.24 -8.82 1.41
N ASP A 51 7.32 -8.17 2.57
CA ASP A 51 6.90 -8.74 3.84
C ASP A 51 5.37 -8.71 3.99
N SER A 52 4.69 -7.78 3.31
CA SER A 52 3.23 -7.78 3.23
C SER A 52 2.66 -8.94 2.41
N LYS A 53 3.47 -9.69 1.65
CA LYS A 53 3.02 -10.79 0.78
C LYS A 53 1.86 -10.39 -0.14
N GLY A 54 1.89 -9.15 -0.65
CA GLY A 54 0.86 -8.60 -1.53
C GLY A 54 -0.41 -8.10 -0.83
N ALA A 55 -0.41 -8.03 0.51
CA ALA A 55 -1.49 -7.42 1.29
C ALA A 55 -1.50 -5.90 1.20
N ILE A 56 -0.34 -5.26 0.95
CA ILE A 56 -0.21 -3.80 0.82
C ILE A 56 0.11 -3.45 -0.64
N ASP A 57 -0.59 -2.44 -1.15
CA ASP A 57 -0.29 -1.81 -2.44
C ASP A 57 0.76 -0.71 -2.23
N VAL A 58 1.97 -0.91 -2.77
CA VAL A 58 3.13 -0.04 -2.53
C VAL A 58 3.47 0.71 -3.81
N THR A 59 3.43 2.04 -3.73
CA THR A 59 3.85 2.94 -4.81
C THR A 59 5.13 3.65 -4.41
N LEU A 60 6.19 3.54 -5.22
CA LEU A 60 7.42 4.33 -5.09
C LEU A 60 7.38 5.47 -6.11
N VAL A 61 7.57 6.70 -5.63
CA VAL A 61 7.65 7.90 -6.47
C VAL A 61 9.09 8.40 -6.46
N GLU A 62 9.76 8.33 -7.60
CA GLU A 62 11.13 8.81 -7.81
C GLU A 62 11.19 9.52 -9.17
N PRO A 63 11.71 10.76 -9.26
CA PRO A 63 11.80 11.49 -10.53
C PRO A 63 12.70 10.83 -11.58
N THR A 64 13.72 10.06 -11.20
CA THR A 64 14.64 9.42 -12.14
C THR A 64 14.45 7.91 -12.23
N ARG A 65 14.80 7.30 -13.38
CA ARG A 65 14.76 5.83 -13.53
C ARG A 65 16.01 5.14 -13.00
N THR A 66 17.10 5.89 -12.90
CA THR A 66 18.41 5.43 -12.43
C THR A 66 18.78 6.25 -11.20
N TYR A 67 19.20 5.55 -10.14
CA TYR A 67 19.72 6.15 -8.92
C TYR A 67 21.24 5.98 -8.90
N TYR A 68 21.96 7.10 -8.81
CA TYR A 68 23.41 7.11 -8.64
C TYR A 68 23.75 7.25 -7.17
N THR A 69 24.64 6.41 -6.68
CA THR A 69 25.01 6.38 -5.27
C THR A 69 25.99 7.50 -4.93
N CYS A 70 25.67 8.27 -3.89
CA CYS A 70 26.61 9.25 -3.33
C CYS A 70 27.80 8.55 -2.66
N PHE A 71 27.53 7.42 -1.99
CA PHE A 71 28.59 6.55 -1.50
C PHE A 71 29.36 5.97 -2.68
N PHE A 72 30.69 5.93 -2.60
CA PHE A 72 31.60 5.54 -3.68
C PHE A 72 31.69 6.47 -4.90
N SER A 73 30.95 7.59 -4.94
CA SER A 73 31.09 8.61 -6.00
C SER A 73 32.51 9.17 -6.12
N ASN A 74 33.27 9.19 -5.01
CA ASN A 74 34.67 9.58 -5.00
C ASN A 74 35.57 8.64 -5.84
N LEU A 75 35.19 7.37 -6.01
CA LEU A 75 35.93 6.42 -6.84
C LEU A 75 35.74 6.71 -8.33
N TYR A 76 34.57 7.20 -8.74
CA TYR A 76 34.34 7.70 -10.10
C TYR A 76 35.20 8.95 -10.37
N LEU A 77 35.15 9.93 -9.46
CA LEU A 77 35.98 11.14 -9.59
C LEU A 77 37.49 10.84 -9.60
N GLY A 78 37.90 9.78 -8.89
CA GLY A 78 39.29 9.31 -8.86
C GLY A 78 39.70 8.43 -10.05
N GLY A 79 38.81 8.12 -10.99
CA GLY A 79 39.09 7.27 -12.15
C GLY A 79 39.26 5.77 -11.83
N PHE A 80 38.72 5.31 -10.69
CA PHE A 80 38.78 3.90 -10.25
C PHE A 80 37.51 3.10 -10.59
N LYS A 81 36.41 3.79 -10.90
CA LYS A 81 35.11 3.21 -11.26
C LYS A 81 34.50 3.99 -12.41
N GLU A 82 33.68 3.34 -13.20
CA GLU A 82 32.84 4.00 -14.19
C GLU A 82 31.53 4.49 -13.56
N ILE A 83 30.83 5.42 -14.21
CA ILE A 83 29.57 5.97 -13.69
C ILE A 83 28.48 4.89 -13.57
N ASP A 84 28.54 3.84 -14.39
CA ASP A 84 27.60 2.71 -14.36
C ASP A 84 27.86 1.74 -13.19
N ASP A 85 29.01 1.87 -12.51
CA ASP A 85 29.37 1.06 -11.35
C ASP A 85 28.84 1.61 -10.01
N ILE A 86 28.16 2.76 -10.04
CA ILE A 86 27.69 3.51 -8.85
C ILE A 86 26.28 4.04 -8.99
#